data_AF-A0A2V8J6F1-F1
#
_entry.id   AF-A0A2V8J6F1-F1
#
_cell.length_a   1.000
_cell.length_b   1.000
_cell.length_c   1.000
_cell.angle_alpha   90.00
_cell.angle_beta   90.00
_cell.angle_gamma   90.00
#
_symmetry.space_group_name_H-M   'P 1'
#
loop_
_entity.id
_entity.type
_entity.pdbx_description
1 polymer ?
#
loop_
_entity_poly.entity_id
_entity_poly.type
_entity_poly.pdbx_seq_one_letter_code
_entity_poly.pdbx_strand_id
1 'polypeptide(L)'
;MVIWQEIRKDIKYGYVLQRSTMQSNRKVFCASVESVTRSLVVLAFLVFLLTQCRPVWAGSNVWTRIGPEGVNLAAVAIDPQNPSTVYAANNGSSASEPTQVFKSIDGGANWSTLSALPVPSQGFRTIDALAINPKTPSTIYGYGRGGLFKSTDSGESWVDTGFPGSVRTPAIDANGLTTLAIDPQNSGVIYAGTFVCSGLCGGRVFKSTDGGHTWITPTFVFTDPVCSQAISASAVDPQNARTVYATTTDCNDQGGDLFKSTDGGMTWKKTILHVFTYYEYENVIAIDPQNPNRMYVGTGYGVATSTDGGESWGQA
;
A
#
# COMPACT_ATOMS: atom_id res chain seq x y z
N MET A 1 76.43 68.53 39.80
CA MET A 1 75.93 69.51 38.80
C MET A 1 76.23 68.92 37.44
N VAL A 2 75.18 68.59 36.69
CA VAL A 2 75.18 67.98 35.34
C VAL A 2 75.79 66.56 35.33
N ILE A 3 75.26 65.50 34.71
CA ILE A 3 74.38 65.36 33.56
C ILE A 3 73.49 64.13 33.80
N TRP A 4 72.23 64.40 34.12
CA TRP A 4 71.10 63.59 33.70
C TRP A 4 70.97 63.78 32.18
N GLN A 5 71.32 62.80 31.33
CA GLN A 5 70.83 62.81 29.94
C GLN A 5 70.89 61.52 29.12
N GLU A 6 71.34 60.37 29.64
CA GLU A 6 71.40 59.14 28.81
C GLU A 6 70.34 58.06 29.07
N ILE A 7 69.44 58.23 30.04
CA ILE A 7 68.33 57.26 30.30
C ILE A 7 67.00 57.71 29.66
N ARG A 8 67.04 58.38 28.50
CA ARG A 8 65.81 58.85 27.80
C ARG A 8 65.70 58.45 26.33
N LYS A 9 66.44 57.43 25.86
CA LYS A 9 66.23 56.87 24.50
C LYS A 9 65.72 55.44 24.46
N ASP A 10 65.93 54.61 25.48
CA ASP A 10 65.55 53.18 25.41
C ASP A 10 64.13 52.83 25.90
N ILE A 11 63.41 53.76 26.52
CA ILE A 11 62.03 53.49 27.01
C ILE A 11 60.96 53.78 25.93
N LYS A 12 61.29 54.49 24.84
CA LYS A 12 60.29 54.83 23.80
C LYS A 12 60.09 53.77 22.71
N TYR A 13 60.99 52.80 22.54
CA TYR A 13 60.84 51.75 21.53
C TYR A 13 60.18 50.46 22.05
N GLY A 14 60.16 50.22 23.37
CA GLY A 14 59.52 49.05 23.97
C GLY A 14 57.99 49.09 24.03
N TYR A 15 57.38 50.28 24.06
CA TYR A 15 55.92 50.42 24.22
C TYR A 15 55.13 50.42 22.90
N VAL A 16 55.79 50.61 21.75
CA VAL A 16 55.11 50.62 20.44
C VAL A 16 54.94 49.21 19.87
N LEU A 17 55.86 48.28 20.18
CA LEU A 17 55.81 46.89 19.69
C LEU A 17 54.84 45.98 20.45
N GLN A 18 54.34 46.36 21.64
CA GLN A 18 53.39 45.53 22.40
C GLN A 18 51.92 45.84 22.08
N ARG A 19 51.60 47.07 21.65
CA ARG A 19 50.23 47.46 21.29
C ARG A 19 49.78 46.98 19.90
N SER A 20 50.69 46.92 18.92
CA SER A 20 50.33 46.47 17.56
C SER A 20 50.03 44.96 17.52
N THR A 21 50.77 44.15 18.28
CA THR A 21 50.60 42.69 18.32
C THR A 21 49.35 42.26 19.11
N MET A 22 48.94 43.01 20.14
CA MET A 22 47.68 42.74 20.85
C MET A 22 46.42 43.12 20.06
N GLN A 23 46.44 44.21 19.27
CA GLN A 23 45.29 44.55 18.42
C GLN A 23 45.12 43.62 17.21
N SER A 24 46.23 43.12 16.66
CA SER A 24 46.23 42.09 15.61
C SER A 24 45.58 40.79 16.11
N ASN A 25 46.02 40.28 17.27
CA ASN A 25 45.50 39.04 17.84
C ASN A 25 44.02 39.14 18.28
N ARG A 26 43.55 40.31 18.74
CA ARG A 26 42.12 40.52 19.02
C ARG A 26 41.25 40.49 17.77
N LYS A 27 41.71 41.03 16.64
CA LYS A 27 40.97 41.00 15.37
C LYS A 27 40.92 39.60 14.77
N VAL A 28 42.01 38.84 14.84
CA VAL A 28 42.06 37.44 14.37
C VAL A 28 41.19 36.53 15.24
N PHE A 29 41.15 36.74 16.56
CA PHE A 29 40.31 35.98 17.48
C PHE A 29 38.81 36.34 17.36
N CYS A 30 38.45 37.60 17.16
CA CYS A 30 37.06 37.99 16.89
C CYS A 30 36.55 37.46 15.54
N ALA A 31 37.38 37.51 14.49
CA ALA A 31 37.02 36.99 13.17
C ALA A 31 36.91 35.45 13.16
N SER A 32 37.71 34.72 13.96
CA SER A 32 37.58 33.27 14.08
C SER A 32 36.34 32.87 14.89
N VAL A 33 35.98 33.62 15.93
CA VAL A 33 34.75 33.39 16.70
C VAL A 33 33.51 33.73 15.89
N GLU A 34 33.51 34.80 15.08
CA GLU A 34 32.42 35.12 14.13
C GLU A 34 32.27 34.08 13.01
N SER A 35 33.39 33.55 12.50
CA SER A 35 33.41 32.48 11.50
C SER A 35 32.85 31.16 12.06
N VAL A 36 33.27 30.79 13.27
CA VAL A 36 32.80 29.56 13.95
C VAL A 36 31.33 29.71 14.38
N THR A 37 30.90 30.86 14.87
CA THR A 37 29.48 31.10 15.21
C THR A 37 28.60 31.16 13.97
N ARG A 38 29.03 31.79 12.87
CA ARG A 38 28.30 31.72 11.58
C ARG A 38 28.22 30.28 11.06
N SER A 39 29.31 29.51 11.16
CA SER A 39 29.33 28.11 10.72
C SER A 39 28.44 27.22 11.59
N LEU A 40 28.40 27.44 12.91
CA LEU A 40 27.51 26.73 13.84
C LEU A 40 26.04 27.12 13.65
N VAL A 41 25.74 28.38 13.34
CA VAL A 41 24.38 28.84 13.03
C VAL A 41 23.91 28.28 11.69
N VAL A 42 24.78 28.22 10.68
CA VAL A 42 24.47 27.59 9.37
C VAL A 42 24.31 26.07 9.52
N LEU A 43 25.14 25.41 10.33
CA LEU A 43 25.01 23.98 10.62
C LEU A 43 23.72 23.70 11.42
N ALA A 44 23.39 24.54 12.39
CA ALA A 44 22.13 24.45 13.13
C ALA A 44 20.91 24.71 12.23
N PHE A 45 21.00 25.66 11.29
CA PHE A 45 19.94 25.90 10.29
C PHE A 45 19.82 24.74 9.29
N LEU A 46 20.92 24.12 8.87
CA LEU A 46 20.92 22.94 8.00
C LEU A 46 20.38 21.72 8.73
N VAL A 47 20.73 21.51 10.00
CA VAL A 47 20.15 20.46 10.85
C VAL A 47 18.67 20.75 11.11
N PHE A 48 18.27 22.01 11.31
CA PHE A 48 16.87 22.39 11.44
C PHE A 48 16.09 22.17 10.13
N LEU A 49 16.69 22.43 8.96
CA LEU A 49 16.10 22.13 7.65
C LEU A 49 16.03 20.61 7.38
N LEU A 50 17.02 19.83 7.83
CA LEU A 50 17.07 18.37 7.68
C LEU A 50 16.21 17.61 8.72
N THR A 51 15.78 18.27 9.80
CA THR A 51 14.86 17.71 10.82
C THR A 51 13.42 18.14 10.62
N GLN A 52 13.10 18.93 9.59
CA GLN A 52 11.72 19.25 9.20
C GLN A 52 11.16 18.17 8.28
N CYS A 53 11.21 16.91 8.69
CA CYS A 53 10.21 15.96 8.23
C CYS A 53 8.92 16.34 8.96
N ARG A 54 8.23 17.37 8.45
CA ARG A 54 6.88 17.65 8.93
C ARG A 54 6.03 16.51 8.39
N PRO A 55 5.37 15.72 9.25
CA PRO A 55 4.28 14.89 8.76
C PRO A 55 3.34 15.81 7.99
N VAL A 56 2.97 15.43 6.77
CA VAL A 56 1.92 16.13 6.04
C VAL A 56 0.63 15.80 6.77
N TRP A 57 0.23 16.67 7.70
CA TRP A 57 -1.06 16.56 8.34
C TRP A 57 -2.11 16.99 7.33
N ALA A 58 -2.88 16.04 6.82
CA ALA A 58 -4.20 16.36 6.34
C ALA A 58 -4.97 16.99 7.51
N GLY A 59 -5.60 18.14 7.29
CA GLY A 59 -6.53 18.69 8.28
C GLY A 59 -7.58 17.64 8.63
N SER A 60 -8.06 17.62 9.88
CA SER A 60 -9.17 16.73 10.24
C SER A 60 -10.33 16.95 9.26
N ASN A 61 -10.82 15.86 8.66
CA ASN A 61 -11.88 15.87 7.64
C ASN A 61 -11.57 16.64 6.34
N VAL A 62 -10.28 16.84 6.01
CA VAL A 62 -9.88 17.45 4.73
C VAL A 62 -9.07 16.45 3.92
N TRP A 63 -9.57 16.08 2.74
CA TRP A 63 -8.80 15.28 1.79
C TRP A 63 -7.61 16.09 1.29
N THR A 64 -6.41 15.54 1.49
CA THR A 64 -5.16 16.10 0.96
C THR A 64 -4.62 15.15 -0.08
N ARG A 65 -4.26 15.67 -1.26
CA ARG A 65 -3.69 14.85 -2.33
C ARG A 65 -2.24 14.50 -1.98
N ILE A 66 -2.03 13.27 -1.51
CA ILE A 66 -0.72 12.71 -1.17
C ILE A 66 -0.52 11.42 -1.97
N GLY A 67 0.09 11.51 -3.14
CA GLY A 67 0.23 10.39 -4.06
C GLY A 67 1.28 10.68 -5.14
N PRO A 68 1.73 9.66 -5.89
CA PRO A 68 2.62 9.86 -7.02
C PRO A 68 2.01 10.90 -7.98
N GLU A 69 2.75 11.98 -8.25
CA GLU A 69 2.23 13.07 -9.09
C GLU A 69 2.05 12.62 -10.54
N GLY A 70 0.95 13.04 -11.17
CA GLY A 70 0.68 12.79 -12.59
C GLY A 70 0.24 11.37 -12.94
N VAL A 71 0.03 10.49 -11.95
CA VAL A 71 -0.34 9.09 -12.17
C VAL A 71 -1.80 8.86 -11.76
N ASN A 72 -2.54 8.11 -12.57
CA ASN A 72 -3.85 7.59 -12.19
C ASN A 72 -3.69 6.24 -11.47
N LEU A 73 -4.00 6.20 -10.17
CA LEU A 73 -3.84 5.00 -9.36
C LEU A 73 -5.08 4.12 -9.45
N ALA A 74 -4.85 2.82 -9.58
CA ALA A 74 -5.89 1.78 -9.52
C ALA A 74 -5.93 1.09 -8.16
N ALA A 75 -4.78 0.98 -7.47
CA ALA A 75 -4.68 0.26 -6.22
C ALA A 75 -3.84 1.01 -5.19
N VAL A 76 -4.19 0.84 -3.92
CA VAL A 76 -3.38 1.24 -2.76
C VAL A 76 -3.42 0.12 -1.71
N ALA A 77 -2.29 -0.15 -1.08
CA ALA A 77 -2.19 -1.09 0.04
C ALA A 77 -1.24 -0.53 1.11
N ILE A 78 -1.64 -0.68 2.38
CA ILE A 78 -0.88 -0.18 3.54
C ILE A 78 -0.27 -1.38 4.25
N ASP A 79 1.02 -1.30 4.59
CA ASP A 79 1.70 -2.33 5.37
C ASP A 79 1.06 -2.43 6.77
N PRO A 80 0.50 -3.60 7.15
CA PRO A 80 -0.20 -3.77 8.42
C PRO A 80 0.72 -3.77 9.65
N GLN A 81 2.03 -3.94 9.48
CA GLN A 81 3.01 -3.87 10.57
C GLN A 81 3.70 -2.50 10.64
N ASN A 82 3.74 -1.77 9.53
CA ASN A 82 4.27 -0.41 9.48
C ASN A 82 3.42 0.49 8.57
N PRO A 83 2.39 1.16 9.12
CA PRO A 83 1.46 1.98 8.32
C PRO A 83 2.07 3.18 7.59
N SER A 84 3.32 3.55 7.90
CA SER A 84 4.05 4.56 7.11
C SER A 84 4.52 4.00 5.76
N THR A 85 4.59 2.68 5.62
CA THR A 85 4.89 2.04 4.34
C THR A 85 3.59 1.83 3.57
N VAL A 86 3.50 2.45 2.39
CA VAL A 86 2.33 2.40 1.52
C VAL A 86 2.77 2.03 0.12
N TYR A 87 2.02 1.14 -0.52
CA TYR A 87 2.20 0.77 -1.91
C TYR A 87 1.02 1.26 -2.73
N ALA A 88 1.28 1.71 -3.95
CA ALA A 88 0.26 2.09 -4.90
C ALA A 88 0.60 1.53 -6.28
N ALA A 89 -0.40 1.31 -7.13
CA ALA A 89 -0.17 0.88 -8.50
C ALA A 89 -1.12 1.59 -9.46
N ASN A 90 -0.67 1.85 -10.68
CA ASN A 90 -1.53 2.31 -11.78
C ASN A 90 -2.02 1.12 -12.60
N ASN A 91 -3.07 1.37 -13.39
CA ASN A 91 -3.47 0.46 -14.45
C ASN A 91 -2.72 0.82 -15.73
N GLY A 92 -1.71 0.02 -16.09
CA GLY A 92 -0.97 0.22 -17.33
C GLY A 92 -1.85 -0.02 -18.55
N SER A 93 -1.90 0.96 -19.46
CA SER A 93 -2.80 0.96 -20.63
C SER A 93 -2.08 0.55 -21.92
N SER A 94 -0.76 0.69 -21.96
CA SER A 94 0.03 0.55 -23.19
C SER A 94 1.51 0.27 -22.90
N ALA A 95 2.30 -0.04 -23.93
CA ALA A 95 3.75 -0.16 -23.78
C ALA A 95 4.41 1.17 -23.38
N SER A 96 3.83 2.31 -23.78
CA SER A 96 4.27 3.66 -23.40
C SER A 96 3.78 4.10 -22.02
N GLU A 97 2.74 3.44 -21.49
CA GLU A 97 2.17 3.67 -20.15
C GLU A 97 2.06 2.32 -19.41
N PRO A 98 3.20 1.71 -19.03
CA PRO A 98 3.19 0.40 -18.41
C PRO A 98 2.59 0.44 -17.00
N THR A 99 2.21 -0.74 -16.51
CA THR A 99 1.86 -0.92 -15.10
C THR A 99 3.12 -0.72 -14.25
N GLN A 100 3.00 0.12 -13.25
CA GLN A 100 4.03 0.56 -12.31
C GLN A 100 3.50 0.40 -10.89
N VAL A 101 4.40 -0.01 -10.00
CA VAL A 101 4.15 -0.02 -8.56
C VAL A 101 5.00 1.08 -7.94
N PHE A 102 4.43 1.80 -6.99
CA PHE A 102 5.08 2.87 -6.25
C PHE A 102 5.10 2.50 -4.78
N LYS A 103 6.12 2.97 -4.07
CA LYS A 103 6.28 2.77 -2.64
C LYS A 103 6.53 4.10 -1.95
N SER A 104 5.88 4.31 -0.83
CA SER A 104 6.20 5.33 0.15
C SER A 104 6.61 4.65 1.45
N ILE A 105 7.52 5.28 2.20
CA ILE A 105 7.96 4.85 3.54
C ILE A 105 7.65 5.88 4.62
N ASP A 106 6.94 6.95 4.26
CA ASP A 106 6.67 8.12 5.08
C ASP A 106 5.18 8.54 5.03
N GLY A 107 4.29 7.56 4.87
CA GLY A 107 2.84 7.75 4.91
C GLY A 107 2.28 8.46 3.67
N GLY A 108 2.95 8.35 2.53
CA GLY A 108 2.55 8.94 1.25
C GLY A 108 3.10 10.34 0.98
N ALA A 109 4.01 10.85 1.81
CA ALA A 109 4.61 12.16 1.61
C ALA A 109 5.62 12.15 0.44
N ASN A 110 6.40 11.07 0.30
CA ASN A 110 7.30 10.84 -0.84
C ASN A 110 7.06 9.45 -1.43
N TRP A 111 7.25 9.33 -2.75
CA TRP A 111 7.03 8.09 -3.50
C TRP A 111 8.24 7.76 -4.39
N SER A 112 8.63 6.50 -4.37
CA SER A 112 9.60 5.91 -5.30
C SER A 112 8.92 4.90 -6.21
N THR A 113 9.21 4.96 -7.50
CA THR A 113 8.79 3.95 -8.46
C THR A 113 9.61 2.67 -8.25
N LEU A 114 8.93 1.53 -8.17
CA LEU A 114 9.52 0.20 -8.07
C LEU A 114 9.67 -0.43 -9.46
N SER A 115 10.31 -1.60 -9.51
CA SER A 115 10.48 -2.36 -10.75
C SER A 115 9.15 -2.66 -11.44
N ALA A 116 9.15 -2.57 -12.76
CA ALA A 116 8.01 -2.96 -13.58
C ALA A 116 7.74 -4.46 -13.46
N LEU A 117 6.47 -4.84 -13.64
CA LEU A 117 6.08 -6.25 -13.65
C LEU A 117 6.69 -6.98 -14.86
N PRO A 118 6.87 -8.31 -14.75
CA PRO A 118 7.17 -9.16 -15.91
C PRO A 118 5.96 -9.18 -16.86
N VAL A 119 5.88 -8.20 -17.77
CA VAL A 119 4.86 -8.16 -18.82
C VAL A 119 5.30 -9.06 -19.99
N PRO A 120 4.48 -10.01 -20.47
CA PRO A 120 4.79 -10.85 -21.62
C PRO A 120 4.77 -10.03 -22.91
N SER A 121 5.43 -10.54 -23.94
CA SER A 121 5.58 -9.90 -25.25
C SER A 121 4.27 -9.70 -26.03
N GLN A 122 3.15 -10.24 -25.55
CA GLN A 122 1.82 -10.13 -26.15
C GLN A 122 0.75 -9.98 -25.04
N GLY A 123 -0.06 -8.93 -25.12
CA GLY A 123 -1.14 -8.62 -24.17
C GLY A 123 -0.78 -7.59 -23.09
N PHE A 124 -1.80 -6.95 -22.50
CA PHE A 124 -1.64 -6.00 -21.40
C PHE A 124 -1.93 -6.71 -20.06
N ARG A 125 -1.06 -6.48 -19.06
CA ARG A 125 -1.26 -6.93 -17.68
C ARG A 125 -1.51 -5.72 -16.80
N THR A 126 -2.60 -5.76 -16.05
CA THR A 126 -3.00 -4.70 -15.15
C THR A 126 -2.84 -5.18 -13.71
N ILE A 127 -2.41 -4.26 -12.83
CA ILE A 127 -2.64 -4.42 -11.40
C ILE A 127 -3.88 -3.61 -11.10
N ASP A 128 -4.97 -4.30 -10.83
CA ASP A 128 -6.22 -3.71 -10.38
C ASP A 128 -6.22 -3.63 -8.84
N ALA A 129 -5.47 -4.49 -8.16
CA ALA A 129 -5.37 -4.51 -6.71
C ALA A 129 -4.02 -5.04 -6.18
N LEU A 130 -3.68 -4.60 -4.97
CA LEU A 130 -2.49 -5.02 -4.22
C LEU A 130 -2.92 -5.69 -2.92
N ALA A 131 -2.21 -6.75 -2.51
CA ALA A 131 -2.36 -7.37 -1.20
C ALA A 131 -0.99 -7.58 -0.55
N ILE A 132 -0.87 -7.23 0.73
CA ILE A 132 0.37 -7.35 1.50
C ILE A 132 0.19 -8.52 2.47
N ASN A 133 1.18 -9.41 2.54
CA ASN A 133 1.17 -10.48 3.50
C ASN A 133 1.25 -9.90 4.93
N PRO A 134 0.26 -10.17 5.79
CA PRO A 134 0.16 -9.53 7.10
C PRO A 134 1.23 -9.97 8.09
N LYS A 135 1.86 -11.14 7.88
CA LYS A 135 2.94 -11.67 8.73
C LYS A 135 4.33 -11.31 8.20
N THR A 136 4.49 -11.19 6.89
CA THR A 136 5.76 -10.85 6.25
C THR A 136 5.54 -9.76 5.19
N PRO A 137 5.48 -8.47 5.57
CA PRO A 137 5.11 -7.39 4.67
C PRO A 137 6.06 -7.14 3.48
N SER A 138 7.26 -7.74 3.50
CA SER A 138 8.11 -7.80 2.30
C SER A 138 7.51 -8.66 1.18
N THR A 139 6.53 -9.51 1.49
CA THR A 139 5.78 -10.28 0.50
C THR A 139 4.53 -9.53 0.09
N ILE A 140 4.46 -9.17 -1.19
CA ILE A 140 3.38 -8.38 -1.77
C ILE A 140 2.87 -9.10 -3.02
N TYR A 141 1.57 -9.06 -3.21
CA TYR A 141 0.89 -9.60 -4.37
C TYR A 141 0.27 -8.45 -5.17
N GLY A 142 0.51 -8.44 -6.47
CA GLY A 142 -0.19 -7.57 -7.42
C GLY A 142 -1.02 -8.43 -8.35
N TYR A 143 -2.28 -8.07 -8.55
CA TYR A 143 -3.20 -8.88 -9.34
C TYR A 143 -4.24 -8.04 -10.08
N GLY A 144 -4.81 -8.64 -11.12
CA GLY A 144 -5.81 -8.00 -11.98
C GLY A 144 -5.97 -8.77 -13.27
N ARG A 145 -6.11 -8.04 -14.38
CA ARG A 145 -6.16 -8.62 -15.72
C ARG A 145 -4.79 -9.15 -16.12
N GLY A 146 -4.76 -10.42 -16.50
CA GLY A 146 -3.54 -11.08 -16.94
C GLY A 146 -2.70 -11.71 -15.83
N GLY A 147 -3.13 -11.69 -14.57
CA GLY A 147 -2.72 -12.69 -13.58
C GLY A 147 -2.32 -12.18 -12.20
N LEU A 148 -1.56 -13.02 -11.48
CA LEU A 148 -1.11 -12.79 -10.11
C LEU A 148 0.42 -12.80 -10.06
N PHE A 149 0.99 -11.69 -9.62
CA PHE A 149 2.41 -11.50 -9.44
C PHE A 149 2.73 -11.44 -7.96
N LYS A 150 3.90 -11.95 -7.61
CA LYS A 150 4.41 -11.95 -6.24
C LYS A 150 5.79 -11.32 -6.20
N SER A 151 5.98 -10.44 -5.23
CA SER A 151 7.29 -10.00 -4.75
C SER A 151 7.52 -10.56 -3.36
N THR A 152 8.77 -10.88 -3.04
CA THR A 152 9.21 -11.25 -1.67
C THR A 152 10.22 -10.26 -1.08
N ASP A 153 10.53 -9.21 -1.82
CA ASP A 153 11.55 -8.20 -1.55
C ASP A 153 10.95 -6.78 -1.53
N SER A 154 9.70 -6.64 -1.09
CA SER A 154 9.00 -5.36 -0.95
C SER A 154 8.77 -4.61 -2.26
N GLY A 155 8.56 -5.35 -3.35
CA GLY A 155 8.25 -4.85 -4.68
C GLY A 155 9.45 -4.52 -5.56
N GLU A 156 10.67 -4.79 -5.10
CA GLU A 156 11.91 -4.59 -5.87
C GLU A 156 12.01 -5.55 -7.06
N SER A 157 11.48 -6.77 -6.93
CA SER A 157 11.33 -7.72 -8.03
C SER A 157 10.02 -8.51 -7.95
N TRP A 158 9.52 -8.92 -9.12
CA TRP A 158 8.22 -9.58 -9.26
C TRP A 158 8.32 -10.85 -10.10
N VAL A 159 7.60 -11.88 -9.68
CA VAL A 159 7.49 -13.17 -10.37
C VAL A 159 6.02 -13.45 -10.69
N ASP A 160 5.73 -13.87 -11.93
CA ASP A 160 4.41 -14.41 -12.29
C ASP A 160 4.22 -15.77 -11.59
N THR A 161 3.16 -15.89 -10.80
CA THR A 161 2.85 -17.13 -10.05
C THR A 161 2.31 -18.25 -10.92
N GLY A 162 1.95 -17.97 -12.18
CA GLY A 162 1.31 -18.94 -13.07
C GLY A 162 -0.13 -19.26 -12.70
N PHE A 163 -0.83 -18.34 -12.01
CA PHE A 163 -2.21 -18.54 -11.56
C PHE A 163 -3.14 -19.01 -12.70
N PRO A 164 -3.85 -20.15 -12.52
CA PRO A 164 -4.56 -20.83 -13.60
C PRO A 164 -5.82 -20.11 -14.09
N GLY A 165 -6.43 -19.23 -13.28
CA GLY A 165 -7.60 -18.45 -13.69
C GLY A 165 -7.29 -17.29 -14.65
N SER A 166 -6.01 -17.05 -14.95
CA SER A 166 -5.56 -16.06 -15.95
C SER A 166 -5.55 -16.74 -17.32
N VAL A 167 -6.70 -16.82 -17.99
CA VAL A 167 -6.74 -17.39 -19.34
C VAL A 167 -6.04 -16.45 -20.31
N ARG A 168 -4.89 -16.86 -20.86
CA ARG A 168 -4.17 -16.13 -21.91
C ARG A 168 -4.88 -16.30 -23.26
N THR A 169 -5.98 -15.60 -23.47
CA THR A 169 -6.61 -15.51 -24.80
C THR A 169 -6.33 -14.16 -25.44
N PRO A 170 -6.25 -14.08 -26.79
CA PRO A 170 -6.09 -12.82 -27.52
C PRO A 170 -7.29 -11.86 -27.40
N ALA A 171 -8.39 -12.31 -26.81
CA ALA A 171 -9.57 -11.49 -26.57
C ALA A 171 -9.35 -10.65 -25.29
N ILE A 172 -9.62 -9.35 -25.40
CA ILE A 172 -9.43 -8.31 -24.38
C ILE A 172 -10.32 -8.56 -23.12
N ASP A 173 -11.23 -9.53 -23.17
CA ASP A 173 -12.11 -9.97 -22.09
C ASP A 173 -11.54 -11.16 -21.27
N ALA A 174 -10.21 -11.32 -21.27
CA ALA A 174 -9.53 -12.36 -20.53
C ALA A 174 -9.71 -12.19 -19.01
N ASN A 175 -10.57 -13.04 -18.45
CA ASN A 175 -10.66 -13.53 -17.07
C ASN A 175 -9.58 -12.99 -16.11
N GLY A 176 -10.00 -12.26 -15.09
CA GLY A 176 -9.12 -11.61 -14.12
C GLY A 176 -9.30 -12.14 -12.70
N LEU A 177 -8.24 -12.02 -11.88
CA LEU A 177 -8.43 -12.02 -10.44
C LEU A 177 -9.07 -10.71 -10.04
N THR A 178 -10.11 -10.81 -9.23
CA THR A 178 -10.86 -9.67 -8.71
C THR A 178 -10.59 -9.43 -7.24
N THR A 179 -10.20 -10.46 -6.48
CA THR A 179 -9.89 -10.37 -5.06
C THR A 179 -8.85 -11.39 -4.63
N LEU A 180 -8.05 -11.03 -3.63
CA LEU A 180 -7.12 -11.91 -2.95
C LEU A 180 -7.27 -11.75 -1.43
N ALA A 181 -7.62 -12.83 -0.73
CA ALA A 181 -7.66 -12.87 0.73
C ALA A 181 -6.53 -13.78 1.26
N ILE A 182 -5.67 -13.22 2.10
CA ILE A 182 -4.57 -13.94 2.75
C ILE A 182 -5.02 -14.29 4.16
N ASP A 183 -4.89 -15.55 4.55
CA ASP A 183 -5.17 -15.98 5.92
C ASP A 183 -4.19 -15.29 6.89
N PRO A 184 -4.68 -14.46 7.84
CA PRO A 184 -3.82 -13.72 8.75
C PRO A 184 -3.14 -14.61 9.80
N GLN A 185 -3.64 -15.83 10.03
CA GLN A 185 -3.04 -16.82 10.93
C GLN A 185 -2.01 -17.70 10.20
N ASN A 186 -2.21 -17.98 8.92
CA ASN A 186 -1.27 -18.71 8.09
C ASN A 186 -1.19 -18.12 6.69
N SER A 187 -0.22 -17.24 6.46
CA SER A 187 -0.08 -16.54 5.18
C SER A 187 0.33 -17.44 3.99
N GLY A 188 0.58 -18.73 4.21
CA GLY A 188 0.66 -19.72 3.14
C GLY A 188 -0.72 -20.03 2.53
N VAL A 189 -1.80 -19.80 3.27
CA VAL A 189 -3.17 -19.99 2.79
C VAL A 189 -3.68 -18.71 2.15
N ILE A 190 -4.05 -18.79 0.88
CA ILE A 190 -4.53 -17.66 0.08
C ILE A 190 -5.77 -18.08 -0.69
N TYR A 191 -6.78 -17.22 -0.73
CA TYR A 191 -7.99 -17.39 -1.53
C TYR A 191 -8.02 -16.34 -2.64
N ALA A 192 -8.19 -16.77 -3.89
CA ALA A 192 -8.27 -15.89 -5.05
C ALA A 192 -9.66 -16.00 -5.69
N GLY A 193 -10.38 -14.88 -5.74
CA GLY A 193 -11.64 -14.77 -6.46
C GLY A 193 -11.39 -14.38 -7.91
N THR A 194 -12.16 -14.97 -8.83
CA THR A 194 -12.05 -14.67 -10.26
C THR A 194 -13.40 -14.29 -10.86
N PHE A 195 -13.33 -13.57 -11.97
CA PHE A 195 -14.42 -13.40 -12.92
C PHE A 195 -14.07 -14.10 -14.23
N VAL A 196 -14.97 -14.95 -14.74
CA VAL A 196 -14.80 -15.65 -16.02
C VAL A 196 -16.01 -15.40 -16.91
N CYS A 197 -15.78 -14.88 -18.12
CA CYS A 197 -16.85 -14.61 -19.11
C CYS A 197 -16.53 -15.16 -20.52
N SER A 198 -15.81 -16.27 -20.60
CA SER A 198 -15.52 -16.98 -21.87
C SER A 198 -16.20 -18.35 -21.91
N GLY A 199 -17.53 -18.39 -22.05
CA GLY A 199 -18.32 -19.62 -22.23
C GLY A 199 -18.54 -20.48 -20.97
N LEU A 200 -17.85 -20.19 -19.87
CA LEU A 200 -18.07 -20.76 -18.54
C LEU A 200 -18.25 -19.62 -17.51
N CYS A 201 -19.31 -18.86 -17.75
CA CYS A 201 -19.78 -17.77 -16.92
C CYS A 201 -19.91 -18.19 -15.44
N GLY A 202 -19.18 -17.54 -14.54
CA GLY A 202 -19.31 -17.76 -13.11
C GLY A 202 -18.06 -17.47 -12.29
N GLY A 203 -18.31 -17.07 -11.04
CA GLY A 203 -17.29 -16.73 -10.07
C GLY A 203 -16.67 -18.00 -9.53
N ARG A 204 -15.39 -17.95 -9.21
CA ARG A 204 -14.66 -19.08 -8.63
C ARG A 204 -13.73 -18.57 -7.54
N VAL A 205 -13.61 -19.35 -6.47
CA VAL A 205 -12.63 -19.09 -5.40
C VAL A 205 -11.59 -20.20 -5.43
N PHE A 206 -10.39 -19.88 -5.91
CA PHE A 206 -9.24 -20.77 -5.87
C PHE A 206 -8.57 -20.68 -4.50
N LYS A 207 -7.97 -21.78 -4.04
CA LYS A 207 -7.22 -21.82 -2.78
C LYS A 207 -5.78 -22.26 -3.02
N SER A 208 -4.84 -21.54 -2.43
CA SER A 208 -3.45 -21.98 -2.28
C SER A 208 -3.17 -22.28 -0.81
N THR A 209 -2.25 -23.19 -0.54
CA THR A 209 -1.73 -23.50 0.82
C THR A 209 -0.22 -23.36 0.92
N ASP A 210 0.43 -22.86 -0.14
CA ASP A 210 1.88 -22.68 -0.23
C ASP A 210 2.28 -21.24 -0.58
N GLY A 211 1.40 -20.27 -0.35
CA GLY A 211 1.67 -18.85 -0.56
C GLY A 211 1.60 -18.43 -2.04
N GLY A 212 0.76 -19.13 -2.81
CA GLY A 212 0.42 -18.81 -4.20
C GLY A 212 1.27 -19.53 -5.25
N HIS A 213 2.08 -20.53 -4.88
CA HIS A 213 2.87 -21.30 -5.85
C HIS A 213 2.01 -22.35 -6.57
N THR A 214 1.11 -23.01 -5.85
CA THR A 214 0.12 -23.93 -6.42
C THR A 214 -1.30 -23.58 -5.98
N TRP A 215 -2.27 -23.96 -6.80
CA TRP A 215 -3.68 -23.61 -6.63
C TRP A 215 -4.56 -24.85 -6.78
N ILE A 216 -5.44 -25.02 -5.81
CA ILE A 216 -6.51 -26.02 -5.81
C ILE A 216 -7.67 -25.46 -6.61
N THR A 217 -8.06 -26.17 -7.66
CA THR A 217 -9.20 -25.82 -8.50
C THR A 217 -10.50 -25.93 -7.70
N PRO A 218 -11.37 -24.91 -7.72
CA PRO A 218 -12.64 -24.97 -7.01
C PRO A 218 -13.58 -26.00 -7.63
N THR A 219 -14.28 -26.72 -6.74
CA THR A 219 -15.41 -27.59 -7.09
C THR A 219 -16.73 -26.82 -7.13
N PHE A 220 -16.85 -25.77 -6.32
CA PHE A 220 -18.01 -24.87 -6.31
C PHE A 220 -17.81 -23.73 -7.32
N VAL A 221 -18.82 -23.51 -8.16
CA VAL A 221 -18.87 -22.36 -9.07
C VAL A 221 -20.05 -21.50 -8.65
N PHE A 222 -19.80 -20.21 -8.46
CA PHE A 222 -20.83 -19.23 -8.16
C PHE A 222 -21.53 -18.90 -9.48
N THR A 223 -22.58 -19.67 -9.81
CA THR A 223 -23.37 -19.49 -11.02
C THR A 223 -24.78 -19.06 -10.65
N ASP A 224 -25.24 -17.95 -11.23
CA ASP A 224 -26.66 -17.71 -11.39
C ASP A 224 -27.10 -18.23 -12.78
N PRO A 225 -28.25 -18.91 -12.90
CA PRO A 225 -28.77 -19.37 -14.19
C PRO A 225 -29.05 -18.23 -15.19
N VAL A 226 -29.25 -17.01 -14.69
CA VAL A 226 -29.59 -15.81 -15.45
C VAL A 226 -28.34 -15.06 -15.88
N CYS A 227 -27.28 -14.98 -15.07
CA CYS A 227 -25.96 -14.54 -15.54
C CYS A 227 -24.73 -14.85 -14.67
N SER A 228 -23.55 -14.57 -15.22
CA SER A 228 -22.25 -14.77 -14.57
C SER A 228 -22.12 -13.93 -13.31
N GLN A 229 -21.88 -14.57 -12.16
CA GLN A 229 -21.50 -13.85 -10.96
C GLN A 229 -19.98 -13.62 -10.96
N ALA A 230 -19.50 -12.40 -10.72
CA ALA A 230 -18.09 -12.16 -10.38
C ALA A 230 -17.90 -12.36 -8.88
N ILE A 231 -16.74 -12.84 -8.40
CA ILE A 231 -16.39 -12.63 -6.99
C ILE A 231 -15.92 -11.18 -6.86
N SER A 232 -16.54 -10.37 -6.01
CA SER A 232 -16.19 -8.96 -5.85
C SER A 232 -15.17 -8.73 -4.74
N ALA A 233 -15.34 -9.41 -3.61
CA ALA A 233 -14.41 -9.36 -2.49
C ALA A 233 -14.39 -10.69 -1.73
N SER A 234 -13.33 -10.90 -0.97
CA SER A 234 -13.21 -12.05 -0.08
C SER A 234 -12.47 -11.67 1.20
N ALA A 235 -12.80 -12.34 2.30
CA ALA A 235 -12.12 -12.17 3.58
C ALA A 235 -12.05 -13.50 4.34
N VAL A 236 -10.96 -13.70 5.08
CA VAL A 236 -10.77 -14.82 6.01
C VAL A 236 -11.06 -14.31 7.41
N ASP A 237 -11.82 -15.08 8.20
CA ASP A 237 -12.03 -14.76 9.61
C ASP A 237 -10.66 -14.78 10.34
N PRO A 238 -10.28 -13.66 10.99
CA PRO A 238 -8.97 -13.49 11.60
C PRO A 238 -8.75 -14.37 12.84
N GLN A 239 -9.81 -14.87 13.46
CA GLN A 239 -9.75 -15.76 14.62
C GLN A 239 -10.03 -17.22 14.25
N ASN A 240 -10.65 -17.48 13.09
CA ASN A 240 -10.90 -18.83 12.60
C ASN A 240 -10.65 -18.96 11.09
N ALA A 241 -9.45 -19.39 10.70
CA ALA A 241 -9.05 -19.58 9.31
C ALA A 241 -9.91 -20.56 8.48
N ARG A 242 -10.80 -21.35 9.11
CA ARG A 242 -11.78 -22.18 8.39
C ARG A 242 -12.99 -21.39 7.91
N THR A 243 -13.25 -20.22 8.50
CA THR A 243 -14.35 -19.37 8.09
C THR A 243 -13.86 -18.38 7.04
N VAL A 244 -14.47 -18.42 5.87
CA VAL A 244 -14.11 -17.56 4.73
C VAL A 244 -15.40 -17.01 4.13
N TYR A 245 -15.36 -15.75 3.73
CA TYR A 245 -16.46 -15.04 3.12
C TYR A 245 -16.09 -14.61 1.71
N ALA A 246 -17.06 -14.65 0.81
CA ALA A 246 -16.93 -14.16 -0.55
C ALA A 246 -18.21 -13.43 -0.93
N THR A 247 -18.09 -12.18 -1.39
CA THR A 247 -19.20 -11.47 -2.02
C THR A 247 -19.16 -11.72 -3.52
N THR A 248 -20.32 -11.80 -4.13
CA THR A 248 -20.45 -11.82 -5.58
C THR A 248 -20.93 -10.47 -6.10
N THR A 249 -21.01 -10.34 -7.42
CA THR A 249 -21.76 -9.28 -8.08
C THR A 249 -22.50 -9.91 -9.26
N ASP A 250 -23.79 -9.64 -9.35
CA ASP A 250 -24.67 -10.02 -10.47
C ASP A 250 -24.60 -8.93 -11.56
N CYS A 251 -24.79 -9.33 -12.81
CA CYS A 251 -24.81 -8.46 -13.98
C CYS A 251 -26.15 -7.73 -14.23
N ASN A 252 -27.21 -8.06 -13.46
CA ASN A 252 -28.56 -7.53 -13.64
C ASN A 252 -28.90 -6.35 -12.72
N ASP A 253 -27.89 -5.72 -12.10
CA ASP A 253 -28.07 -4.61 -11.14
C ASP A 253 -28.98 -4.94 -9.93
N GLN A 254 -29.18 -6.24 -9.69
CA GLN A 254 -29.94 -6.76 -8.54
C GLN A 254 -29.05 -7.03 -7.33
N GLY A 255 -27.74 -6.91 -7.50
CA GLY A 255 -26.77 -7.00 -6.43
C GLY A 255 -25.99 -8.28 -6.30
N GLY A 256 -24.95 -8.17 -5.48
CA GLY A 256 -24.14 -9.28 -5.06
C GLY A 256 -24.79 -10.10 -3.97
N ASP A 257 -24.49 -11.39 -3.96
CA ASP A 257 -24.76 -12.26 -2.83
C ASP A 257 -23.55 -12.32 -1.91
N LEU A 258 -23.76 -12.60 -0.61
CA LEU A 258 -22.69 -12.98 0.30
C LEU A 258 -22.71 -14.50 0.46
N PHE A 259 -21.55 -15.13 0.41
CA PHE A 259 -21.37 -16.54 0.70
C PHE A 259 -20.39 -16.73 1.84
N LYS A 260 -20.70 -17.69 2.70
CA LYS A 260 -19.89 -18.10 3.84
C LYS A 260 -19.49 -19.56 3.69
N SER A 261 -18.20 -19.83 3.91
CA SER A 261 -17.65 -21.16 4.12
C SER A 261 -17.22 -21.30 5.57
N THR A 262 -17.39 -22.48 6.16
CA THR A 262 -16.90 -22.82 7.52
C THR A 262 -15.92 -24.00 7.50
N ASP A 263 -15.51 -24.42 6.32
CA ASP A 263 -14.61 -25.55 6.08
C ASP A 263 -13.37 -25.16 5.27
N GLY A 264 -13.04 -23.87 5.25
CA GLY A 264 -11.86 -23.33 4.61
C GLY A 264 -11.99 -23.28 3.09
N GLY A 265 -13.20 -22.98 2.59
CA GLY A 265 -13.52 -22.76 1.18
C GLY A 265 -13.87 -24.02 0.38
N MET A 266 -14.09 -25.16 1.04
CA MET A 266 -14.47 -26.40 0.36
C MET A 266 -15.96 -26.41 -0.02
N THR A 267 -16.81 -25.91 0.87
CA THR A 267 -18.24 -25.68 0.62
C THR A 267 -18.64 -24.27 1.01
N TRP A 268 -19.67 -23.75 0.33
CA TRP A 268 -20.16 -22.38 0.49
C TRP A 268 -21.67 -22.40 0.68
N LYS A 269 -22.16 -21.55 1.58
CA LYS A 269 -23.59 -21.30 1.81
C LYS A 269 -23.88 -19.83 1.55
N LYS A 270 -24.95 -19.55 0.81
CA LYS A 270 -25.44 -18.20 0.61
C LYS A 270 -25.98 -17.65 1.93
N THR A 271 -25.49 -16.49 2.33
CA THR A 271 -26.01 -15.66 3.40
C THR A 271 -26.95 -14.62 2.80
N ILE A 272 -28.03 -14.29 3.51
CA ILE A 272 -28.96 -13.26 3.07
C ILE A 272 -28.37 -11.89 3.39
N LEU A 273 -27.99 -11.14 2.35
CA LEU A 273 -27.53 -9.76 2.44
C LEU A 273 -28.63 -8.75 2.06
N HIS A 274 -29.91 -9.15 2.00
CA HIS A 274 -31.04 -8.33 1.51
C HIS A 274 -31.39 -7.11 2.41
N VAL A 275 -30.40 -6.28 2.74
CA VAL A 275 -30.49 -5.07 3.56
C VAL A 275 -30.88 -3.87 2.70
N PHE A 276 -30.49 -3.86 1.42
CA PHE A 276 -30.82 -2.82 0.44
C PHE A 276 -31.76 -3.35 -0.65
N THR A 277 -32.55 -2.44 -1.26
CA THR A 277 -33.55 -2.79 -2.30
C THR A 277 -32.96 -2.76 -3.71
N TYR A 278 -31.81 -2.10 -3.87
CA TYR A 278 -31.02 -1.99 -5.09
C TYR A 278 -29.55 -2.14 -4.71
N TYR A 279 -28.74 -2.69 -5.61
CA TYR A 279 -27.33 -2.94 -5.37
C TYR A 279 -26.57 -2.68 -6.66
N GLU A 280 -25.76 -1.63 -6.66
CA GLU A 280 -24.82 -1.38 -7.73
C GLU A 280 -23.51 -2.13 -7.45
N TYR A 281 -22.70 -2.22 -8.50
CA TYR A 281 -21.37 -2.82 -8.48
C TYR A 281 -20.48 -2.22 -7.38
N GLU A 282 -19.43 -2.97 -7.03
CA GLU A 282 -18.47 -2.71 -5.95
C GLU A 282 -18.97 -3.13 -4.56
N ASN A 283 -18.59 -4.34 -4.16
CA ASN A 283 -18.71 -4.79 -2.79
C ASN A 283 -17.32 -4.92 -2.17
N VAL A 284 -17.19 -4.46 -0.94
CA VAL A 284 -16.03 -4.72 -0.08
C VAL A 284 -16.50 -5.39 1.20
N ILE A 285 -15.72 -6.30 1.76
CA ILE A 285 -16.01 -6.91 3.06
C ILE A 285 -14.86 -6.67 4.03
N ALA A 286 -15.19 -6.23 5.24
CA ALA A 286 -14.25 -6.05 6.34
C ALA A 286 -14.73 -6.79 7.58
N ILE A 287 -13.81 -7.47 8.25
CA ILE A 287 -14.06 -8.23 9.48
C ILE A 287 -13.22 -7.60 10.59
N ASP A 288 -13.84 -7.28 11.73
CA ASP A 288 -13.09 -6.77 12.88
C ASP A 288 -12.13 -7.87 13.41
N PRO A 289 -10.80 -7.61 13.44
CA PRO A 289 -9.81 -8.59 13.87
C PRO A 289 -9.93 -9.03 15.33
N GLN A 290 -10.52 -8.19 16.18
CA GLN A 290 -10.71 -8.47 17.60
C GLN A 290 -12.08 -9.09 17.89
N ASN A 291 -13.05 -8.89 16.99
CA ASN A 291 -14.39 -9.45 17.13
C ASN A 291 -14.97 -9.83 15.75
N PRO A 292 -14.72 -11.05 15.25
CA PRO A 292 -15.20 -11.49 13.94
C PRO A 292 -16.72 -11.48 13.78
N ASN A 293 -17.47 -11.39 14.88
CA ASN A 293 -18.92 -11.21 14.79
C ASN A 293 -19.30 -9.82 14.24
N ARG A 294 -18.41 -8.83 14.38
CA ARG A 294 -18.58 -7.48 13.88
C ARG A 294 -17.99 -7.39 12.47
N MET A 295 -18.87 -7.26 11.48
CA MET A 295 -18.49 -7.23 10.07
C MET A 295 -19.19 -6.10 9.33
N TYR A 296 -18.60 -5.69 8.21
CA TYR A 296 -19.10 -4.64 7.34
C TYR A 296 -19.03 -5.10 5.90
N VAL A 297 -20.10 -4.84 5.15
CA VAL A 297 -20.10 -4.93 3.70
C VAL A 297 -20.42 -3.56 3.14
N GLY A 298 -19.46 -2.95 2.46
CA GLY A 298 -19.69 -1.72 1.70
C GLY A 298 -20.32 -2.08 0.36
N THR A 299 -21.34 -1.31 -0.02
CA THR A 299 -22.06 -1.42 -1.30
C THR A 299 -22.17 -0.03 -1.93
N GLY A 300 -22.54 0.05 -3.21
CA GLY A 300 -22.82 1.34 -3.86
C GLY A 300 -23.89 2.21 -3.17
N TYR A 301 -24.76 1.62 -2.33
CA TYR A 301 -25.85 2.34 -1.65
C TYR A 301 -25.59 2.64 -0.17
N GLY A 302 -24.56 2.04 0.43
CA GLY A 302 -24.27 2.19 1.84
C GLY A 302 -23.56 1.00 2.44
N VAL A 303 -23.49 0.98 3.77
CA VAL A 303 -22.78 -0.06 4.54
C VAL A 303 -23.79 -0.95 5.25
N ALA A 304 -23.75 -2.24 4.94
CA ALA A 304 -24.40 -3.28 5.74
C ALA A 304 -23.47 -3.69 6.88
N THR A 305 -24.04 -3.93 8.06
CA THR A 305 -23.34 -4.32 9.28
C THR A 305 -23.89 -5.64 9.82
N SER A 306 -23.01 -6.44 10.42
CA SER A 306 -23.39 -7.65 11.15
C SER A 306 -22.76 -7.62 12.54
N THR A 307 -23.46 -8.21 13.51
CA THR A 307 -22.98 -8.40 14.89
C THR A 307 -22.98 -9.88 15.30
N ASP A 308 -23.21 -10.80 14.35
CA ASP A 308 -23.33 -12.25 14.58
C ASP A 308 -22.50 -13.07 13.58
N GLY A 309 -21.47 -12.48 12.98
CA GLY A 309 -20.55 -13.19 12.09
C GLY A 309 -21.16 -13.49 10.73
N GLY A 310 -22.01 -12.58 10.25
CA GLY A 310 -22.66 -12.65 8.96
C GLY A 310 -23.76 -13.71 8.90
N GLU A 311 -24.43 -14.00 10.01
CA GLU A 311 -25.68 -14.79 9.99
C GLU A 311 -26.86 -13.88 9.68
N SER A 312 -26.84 -12.63 10.18
CA SER A 312 -27.79 -11.58 9.84
C SER A 312 -27.09 -10.23 9.61
N TRP A 313 -27.78 -9.35 8.86
CA TRP A 313 -27.26 -8.04 8.47
C TRP A 313 -28.32 -6.95 8.67
N GLY A 314 -27.87 -5.77 9.09
CA GLY A 314 -28.66 -4.56 9.20
C GLY A 314 -27.93 -3.36 8.59
N GLN A 315 -28.65 -2.27 8.34
CA GLN A 315 -28.05 -1.04 7.82
C GLN A 315 -27.32 -0.29 8.95
N ALA A 316 -26.15 0.30 8.63
CA ALA A 316 -25.42 1.19 9.53
C ALA A 316 -26.20 2.48 9.85
#